data_AF-A0A419Q9L0-F1
#
_entry.id   AF-A0A419Q9L0-F1
#
_cell.length_a   1.000
_cell.length_b   1.000
_cell.length_c   1.000
_cell.angle_alpha   90.00
_cell.angle_beta   90.00
_cell.angle_gamma   90.00
#
_symmetry.space_group_name_H-M   'P 1'
#
loop_
_entity.id
_entity.type
_entity.pdbx_description
1 polymer ?
#
loop_
_entity_poly.entity_id
_entity_poly.type
_entity_poly.pdbx_seq_one_letter_code
_entity_poly.pdbx_strand_id
1 'polypeptide(L)'
;MGDSGKLEGEVTFGGILPGLALDTVYYQRLMEEDFWWLEVSEIKMGAETAYKRSLAASLDTGTETIIGPKDVVNSINCQLPIVERTATGVEVMCDNIHQLPNITFVFGNYGATISYKEYIKIVSL
;
A
#
# COMPACT_ATOMS: atom_id res chain seq x y z
N MET A 1 0.30 10.85 23.30
CA MET A 1 -1.04 11.49 23.23
C MET A 1 -0.84 12.85 22.59
N GLY A 2 -1.34 13.05 21.37
CA GLY A 2 -1.13 14.28 20.59
C GLY A 2 -1.82 15.50 21.22
N ASP A 3 -1.08 16.61 21.32
CA ASP A 3 -1.45 17.85 22.01
C ASP A 3 -1.76 18.98 20.99
N SER A 4 -2.60 18.69 19.98
CA SER A 4 -2.89 19.65 18.89
C SER A 4 -4.37 19.80 18.53
N GLY A 5 -5.29 19.19 19.29
CA GLY A 5 -6.74 19.26 19.02
C GLY A 5 -7.17 18.68 17.66
N LYS A 6 -6.24 18.16 16.87
CA LYS A 6 -6.46 17.50 15.58
C LYS A 6 -6.45 16.00 15.81
N LEU A 7 -7.53 15.31 15.45
CA LEU A 7 -7.57 13.84 15.43
C LEU A 7 -6.56 13.33 14.40
N GLU A 8 -5.57 12.56 14.86
CA GLU A 8 -4.56 11.90 14.00
C GLU A 8 -5.00 10.50 13.56
N GLY A 9 -5.94 9.89 14.29
CA GLY A 9 -6.55 8.60 13.97
C GLY A 9 -7.66 8.25 14.96
N GLU A 10 -8.54 7.33 14.59
CA GLU A 10 -9.64 6.85 15.41
C GLU A 10 -9.89 5.35 15.15
N VAL A 11 -10.22 4.61 16.21
CA VAL A 11 -10.69 3.23 16.12
C VAL A 11 -12.11 3.14 16.68
N THR A 12 -13.02 2.55 15.90
CA THR A 12 -14.41 2.33 16.33
C THR A 12 -14.62 0.85 16.63
N PHE A 13 -15.27 0.55 17.75
CA PHE A 13 -15.68 -0.81 18.11
C PHE A 13 -17.20 -0.95 17.96
N GLY A 14 -17.65 -2.03 17.31
CA GLY A 14 -19.07 -2.34 17.14
C GLY A 14 -19.76 -1.70 15.93
N GLY A 15 -19.02 -1.04 15.03
CA GLY A 15 -19.57 -0.47 13.80
C GLY A 15 -18.57 0.38 13.02
N ILE A 16 -19.04 0.95 11.91
CA ILE A 16 -18.31 1.94 11.10
C ILE A 16 -18.85 3.32 11.47
N LEU A 17 -17.99 4.28 11.77
CA LEU A 17 -18.42 5.65 12.04
C LEU A 17 -18.88 6.32 10.73
N PRO A 18 -20.13 6.79 10.62
CA PRO A 18 -20.60 7.49 9.43
C PRO A 18 -19.81 8.78 9.19
N GLY A 19 -19.37 9.01 7.96
CA GLY A 19 -18.64 10.22 7.56
C GLY A 19 -17.11 10.14 7.62
N LEU A 20 -16.53 9.06 8.16
CA LEU A 20 -15.08 8.76 8.05
C LEU A 20 -14.76 7.75 6.94
N ALA A 21 -15.68 6.84 6.64
CA ALA A 21 -15.56 5.98 5.48
C ALA A 21 -15.99 6.74 4.22
N LEU A 22 -15.27 6.53 3.11
CA LEU A 22 -15.77 6.87 1.77
C LEU A 22 -17.19 6.32 1.61
N ASP A 23 -18.02 6.95 0.77
CA ASP A 23 -19.44 6.61 0.59
C ASP A 23 -19.70 5.14 0.19
N THR A 24 -18.66 4.37 -0.17
CA THR A 24 -18.76 2.95 -0.56
C THR A 24 -17.70 2.10 0.13
N VAL A 25 -18.15 1.02 0.78
CA VAL A 25 -17.29 -0.02 1.37
C VAL A 25 -17.30 -1.24 0.46
N TYR A 26 -16.11 -1.74 0.11
CA TYR A 26 -15.92 -2.97 -0.65
C TYR A 26 -15.59 -4.12 0.29
N TYR A 27 -16.47 -5.12 0.34
CA TYR A 27 -16.26 -6.31 1.16
C TYR A 27 -15.59 -7.42 0.35
N GLN A 28 -14.57 -8.04 0.94
CA GLN A 28 -13.85 -9.17 0.38
C GLN A 28 -13.88 -10.34 1.37
N ARG A 29 -14.03 -11.56 0.86
CA ARG A 29 -13.94 -12.78 1.66
C ARG A 29 -12.51 -12.98 2.15
N LEU A 30 -12.34 -13.33 3.43
CA LEU A 30 -11.05 -13.71 4.00
C LEU A 30 -10.55 -15.03 3.39
N MET A 31 -9.24 -15.14 3.20
CA MET A 31 -8.61 -16.39 2.79
C MET A 31 -8.52 -17.38 3.96
N GLU A 32 -8.14 -16.88 5.13
CA GLU A 32 -8.00 -17.60 6.40
C GLU A 32 -8.45 -16.68 7.55
N GLU A 33 -8.83 -17.23 8.70
CA GLU A 33 -9.47 -16.49 9.80
C GLU A 33 -8.53 -16.17 10.99
N ASP A 34 -7.24 -16.49 10.89
CA ASP A 34 -6.25 -16.18 11.93
C ASP A 34 -5.75 -14.72 11.86
N PHE A 35 -5.73 -14.13 10.66
CA PHE A 35 -5.53 -12.69 10.43
C PHE A 35 -6.51 -12.16 9.37
N TRP A 36 -6.47 -10.84 9.12
CA TRP A 36 -7.22 -10.19 8.05
C TRP A 36 -6.59 -10.46 6.67
N TRP A 37 -6.51 -11.74 6.27
CA TRP A 37 -5.94 -12.17 5.00
C TRP A 37 -6.90 -11.96 3.84
N LEU A 38 -6.48 -11.13 2.89
CA LEU A 38 -7.17 -10.92 1.62
C LEU A 38 -6.34 -11.42 0.45
N GLU A 39 -7.03 -11.85 -0.61
CA GLU A 39 -6.39 -12.21 -1.87
C GLU A 39 -6.03 -10.95 -2.67
N VAL A 40 -4.75 -10.83 -3.04
CA VAL A 40 -4.26 -9.93 -4.09
C VAL A 40 -3.96 -10.76 -5.34
N SER A 41 -4.72 -10.54 -6.41
CA SER A 41 -4.61 -11.32 -7.65
C SER A 41 -3.59 -10.74 -8.65
N GLU A 42 -3.38 -9.44 -8.59
CA GLU A 42 -2.51 -8.69 -9.50
C GLU A 42 -1.99 -7.42 -8.80
N ILE A 43 -0.74 -7.07 -9.11
CA ILE A 43 -0.13 -5.78 -8.76
C ILE A 43 0.28 -5.10 -10.06
N LYS A 44 -0.13 -3.85 -10.24
CA LYS A 44 0.16 -3.03 -11.42
C LYS A 44 1.01 -1.82 -11.06
N MET A 45 1.89 -1.42 -11.97
CA MET A 45 2.65 -0.18 -11.92
C MET A 45 2.34 0.65 -13.16
N GLY A 46 1.56 1.73 -12.96
CA GLY A 46 1.00 2.49 -14.08
C GLY A 46 0.15 1.59 -14.98
N ALA A 47 0.56 1.46 -16.25
CA ALA A 47 -0.10 0.59 -17.22
C ALA A 47 0.46 -0.84 -17.25
N GLU A 48 1.57 -1.11 -16.56
CA GLU A 48 2.27 -2.39 -16.62
C GLU A 48 1.84 -3.33 -15.50
N THR A 49 1.81 -4.63 -15.78
CA THR A 49 1.62 -5.67 -14.77
C THR A 49 2.96 -5.92 -14.09
N ALA A 50 3.10 -5.49 -12.84
CA ALA A 50 4.29 -5.74 -12.04
C ALA A 50 4.33 -7.18 -11.53
N TYR A 51 3.17 -7.76 -11.26
CA TYR A 51 3.04 -9.12 -10.76
C TYR A 51 1.62 -9.66 -10.96
N LYS A 52 1.50 -10.92 -11.37
CA LYS A 52 0.20 -11.57 -11.67
C LYS A 52 0.18 -13.04 -11.29
N ARG A 53 -0.06 -13.29 -10.01
CA ARG A 53 -0.45 -14.57 -9.42
C ARG A 53 -1.10 -14.27 -8.07
N SER A 54 -1.94 -15.19 -7.58
CA SER A 54 -2.60 -15.02 -6.27
C SER A 54 -1.57 -14.90 -5.15
N LEU A 55 -1.80 -13.95 -4.24
CA LEU A 55 -1.05 -13.70 -3.01
C LEU A 55 -2.02 -13.53 -1.85
N ALA A 56 -1.69 -14.09 -0.69
CA ALA A 56 -2.30 -13.70 0.56
C ALA A 56 -1.61 -12.45 1.10
N ALA A 57 -2.38 -11.40 1.39
CA ALA A 57 -1.92 -10.17 2.01
C ALA A 57 -2.72 -9.89 3.29
N SER A 58 -2.04 -9.66 4.40
CA SER A 58 -2.68 -9.26 5.65
C SER A 58 -2.84 -7.75 5.71
N LEU A 59 -4.01 -7.29 6.16
CA LEU A 59 -4.22 -5.89 6.51
C LEU A 59 -3.77 -5.66 7.96
N ASP A 60 -2.59 -5.06 8.14
CA ASP A 60 -1.95 -4.88 9.43
C ASP A 60 -1.75 -3.40 9.78
N THR A 61 -2.54 -2.90 10.73
CA THR A 61 -2.41 -1.52 11.23
C THR A 61 -1.17 -1.31 12.11
N GLY A 62 -0.46 -2.37 12.49
CA GLY A 62 0.75 -2.34 13.31
C GLY A 62 2.05 -2.18 12.51
N THR A 63 1.97 -2.15 11.18
CA THR A 63 3.14 -2.04 10.30
C THR A 63 3.12 -0.73 9.52
N GLU A 64 4.24 0.01 9.52
CA GLU A 64 4.35 1.32 8.86
C GLU A 64 4.59 1.26 7.34
N THR A 65 4.91 0.08 6.80
CA THR A 65 5.31 -0.09 5.39
C THR A 65 4.67 -1.31 4.75
N ILE A 66 4.64 -1.37 3.43
CA ILE A 66 4.16 -2.54 2.70
C ILE A 66 5.31 -3.53 2.56
N ILE A 67 5.16 -4.70 3.20
CA ILE A 67 6.15 -5.78 3.18
C ILE A 67 5.64 -6.89 2.29
N GLY A 68 6.53 -7.50 1.50
CA GLY A 68 6.17 -8.61 0.63
C GLY A 68 7.34 -9.56 0.35
N PRO A 69 7.06 -10.69 -0.35
CA PRO A 69 8.09 -11.61 -0.79
C PRO A 69 9.15 -10.90 -1.64
N LYS A 70 10.41 -11.31 -1.47
CA LYS A 70 11.58 -10.66 -2.11
C LYS A 70 11.45 -10.57 -3.62
N ASP A 71 10.92 -11.60 -4.28
CA ASP A 71 10.71 -11.62 -5.73
C ASP A 71 9.66 -10.59 -6.19
N VAL A 72 8.57 -10.46 -5.42
CA VAL A 72 7.50 -9.47 -5.68
C VAL A 72 8.02 -8.05 -5.52
N VAL A 73 8.67 -7.78 -4.38
CA VAL A 73 9.24 -6.45 -4.06
C VAL A 73 10.31 -6.07 -5.09
N ASN A 74 11.16 -7.02 -5.49
CA ASN A 74 12.15 -6.78 -6.53
C ASN A 74 11.50 -6.48 -7.89
N SER A 75 10.42 -7.18 -8.26
CA SER A 75 9.71 -6.90 -9.52
C SER A 75 9.21 -5.46 -9.58
N ILE A 76 8.64 -4.97 -8.47
CA ILE A 76 8.16 -3.59 -8.31
C ILE A 76 9.35 -2.61 -8.37
N ASN A 77 10.36 -2.83 -7.54
CA ASN A 77 11.51 -1.93 -7.44
C ASN A 77 12.38 -1.89 -8.71
N CYS A 78 12.32 -2.91 -9.57
CA CYS A 78 12.97 -2.91 -10.88
C CYS A 78 12.26 -2.03 -11.91
N GLN A 79 10.98 -1.75 -11.73
CA GLN A 79 10.16 -0.92 -12.61
C GLN A 79 10.11 0.55 -12.18
N LEU A 80 10.59 0.88 -10.98
CA LEU A 80 10.69 2.27 -10.54
C LEU A 80 11.76 3.01 -11.35
N PRO A 81 11.40 4.11 -12.05
CA PRO A 81 12.39 4.92 -12.75
C PRO A 81 13.16 5.78 -11.73
N ILE A 82 14.41 6.10 -12.06
CA ILE A 82 15.19 7.15 -11.35
C ILE A 82 15.35 6.86 -9.85
N VAL A 83 15.81 5.65 -9.53
CA VAL A 83 16.08 5.21 -8.17
C VAL A 83 17.55 4.84 -7.96
N GLU A 84 18.05 5.11 -6.76
CA GLU A 84 19.34 4.63 -6.27
C GLU A 84 19.14 3.38 -5.41
N ARG A 85 19.98 2.36 -5.62
CA ARG A 85 19.93 1.11 -4.85
C ARG A 85 21.02 1.16 -3.78
N THR A 86 20.61 1.20 -2.53
CA THR A 86 21.50 1.27 -1.37
C THR A 86 21.50 -0.06 -0.63
N ALA A 87 22.37 -0.19 0.39
CA ALA A 87 22.38 -1.38 1.24
C ALA A 87 21.09 -1.52 2.07
N THR A 88 20.39 -0.42 2.31
CA THR A 88 19.17 -0.31 3.13
C THR A 88 17.90 -0.39 2.30
N GLY A 89 17.98 -0.30 0.97
CA GLY A 89 16.82 -0.46 0.09
C GLY A 89 16.93 0.31 -1.21
N VAL A 90 15.84 0.98 -1.57
CA VAL A 90 15.71 1.79 -2.78
C VAL A 90 15.39 3.21 -2.35
N GLU A 91 16.20 4.15 -2.80
CA GLU A 91 16.07 5.58 -2.54
C GLU A 91 15.74 6.31 -3.83
N VAL A 92 15.01 7.42 -3.73
CA VAL A 92 14.63 8.25 -4.87
C VAL A 92 14.91 9.70 -4.54
N MET A 93 15.47 10.43 -5.51
CA MET A 93 15.66 11.88 -5.37
C MET A 93 14.30 12.55 -5.25
N CYS A 94 14.13 13.39 -4.23
CA CYS A 94 12.85 14.04 -3.92
C CYS A 94 12.28 14.82 -5.12
N ASP A 95 13.14 15.43 -5.93
CA ASP A 95 12.73 16.18 -7.13
C ASP A 95 12.07 15.31 -8.21
N ASN A 96 12.28 13.99 -8.16
CA ASN A 96 11.81 13.04 -9.17
C ASN A 96 10.59 12.22 -8.74
N ILE A 97 10.13 12.31 -7.47
CA ILE A 97 9.04 11.45 -6.97
C ILE A 97 7.73 11.60 -7.75
N HIS A 98 7.50 12.78 -8.32
CA HIS A 98 6.33 13.08 -9.16
C HIS A 98 6.27 12.26 -10.45
N GLN A 99 7.39 11.67 -10.87
CA GLN A 99 7.50 10.86 -12.09
C GLN A 99 7.24 9.37 -11.82
N LEU A 100 7.10 8.97 -10.55
CA LEU A 100 6.91 7.58 -10.20
C LEU A 100 5.47 7.13 -10.51
N PRO A 101 5.29 5.90 -11.02
CA PRO A 101 3.98 5.40 -11.41
C PRO A 101 3.10 5.10 -10.19
N ASN A 102 1.78 5.15 -10.37
CA ASN A 102 0.87 4.63 -9.34
C ASN A 102 1.02 3.12 -9.20
N ILE A 103 0.86 2.61 -7.98
CA ILE A 103 0.79 1.16 -7.70
C ILE A 103 -0.66 0.80 -7.47
N THR A 104 -1.15 -0.25 -8.13
CA THR A 104 -2.51 -0.76 -7.92
C THR A 104 -2.48 -2.21 -7.45
N PHE A 105 -3.09 -2.48 -6.29
CA PHE A 105 -3.33 -3.82 -5.76
C PHE A 105 -4.75 -4.26 -6.11
N VAL A 106 -4.90 -5.43 -6.74
CA VAL A 106 -6.20 -5.93 -7.21
C VAL A 106 -6.75 -6.98 -6.25
N PHE A 107 -7.76 -6.57 -5.47
CA PHE A 107 -8.54 -7.39 -4.56
C PHE A 107 -9.87 -7.78 -5.24
N GLY A 108 -9.95 -8.99 -5.80
CA GLY A 108 -11.14 -9.42 -6.55
C GLY A 108 -11.45 -8.48 -7.72
N ASN A 109 -12.59 -7.77 -7.66
CA ASN A 109 -13.00 -6.77 -8.66
C ASN A 109 -12.66 -5.32 -8.27
N TYR A 110 -11.99 -5.12 -7.14
CA TYR A 110 -11.59 -3.81 -6.61
C TYR A 110 -10.10 -3.56 -6.81
N GLY A 111 -9.76 -2.41 -7.38
CA GLY A 111 -8.37 -1.94 -7.51
C GLY A 111 -8.06 -0.86 -6.49
N ALA A 112 -7.22 -1.15 -5.51
CA ALA A 112 -6.71 -0.16 -4.57
C ALA A 112 -5.46 0.50 -5.16
N THR A 113 -5.60 1.73 -5.65
CA THR A 113 -4.50 2.50 -6.26
C THR A 113 -3.91 3.49 -5.25
N ILE A 114 -2.59 3.44 -5.08
CA ILE A 114 -1.81 4.40 -4.30
C ILE A 114 -0.82 5.14 -5.19
N SER A 115 -0.66 6.42 -4.92
CA SER A 115 0.25 7.33 -5.62
C SER A 115 1.59 7.47 -4.90
N TYR A 116 2.56 8.11 -5.55
CA TYR A 116 3.88 8.39 -4.95
C TYR A 116 3.78 9.13 -3.61
N LYS A 117 2.71 9.91 -3.38
CA LYS A 117 2.46 10.62 -2.11
C LYS A 117 2.20 9.67 -0.93
N GLU A 118 1.78 8.44 -1.22
CA GLU A 118 1.34 7.46 -0.24
C GLU A 118 2.38 6.37 0.00
N TYR A 119 3.12 5.96 -1.04
CA TYR A 119 4.14 4.89 -0.91
C TYR A 119 5.58 5.39 -0.78
N ILE A 120 5.87 6.69 -0.97
CA ILE A 120 7.21 7.25 -0.73
C ILE A 120 7.29 7.84 0.68
N LYS A 121 8.22 7.31 1.48
CA LYS A 121 8.58 7.87 2.78
C LYS A 121 9.66 8.94 2.59
N ILE A 122 9.28 10.21 2.74
CA ILE A 122 10.24 11.32 2.76
C ILE A 122 10.93 11.35 4.12
N VAL A 123 12.27 11.33 4.11
CA VAL A 123 13.09 11.48 5.31
C VAL A 123 13.89 12.78 5.20
N SER A 124 13.85 13.60 6.25
CA SER A 124 14.70 14.77 6.34
C SER A 124 16.06 14.35 6.90
N LEU A 125 17.13 14.72 6.20
CA LEU A 125 18.52 14.57 6.68
C LEU A 125 18.92 15.73 7.59
#